data_AF-A0A3N6NJ56-F1
#
_entry.id   AF-A0A3N6NJ56-F1
#
_cell.length_a   1.000
_cell.length_b   1.000
_cell.length_c   1.000
_cell.angle_alpha   90.00
_cell.angle_beta   90.00
_cell.angle_gamma   90.00
#
_symmetry.space_group_name_H-M   'P 1'
#
loop_
_entity.id
_entity.type
_entity.pdbx_description
1 polymer ?
#
loop_
_entity_poly.entity_id
_entity_poly.type
_entity_poly.pdbx_seq_one_letter_code
_entity_poly.pdbx_strand_id
1 'polypeptide(L)'
;AIQDIDYGNPISNNIFFADGETQQTVSIPIIDDSIIEGNRTVNLSLSNVTGDATIGQPATAILEILEDEVSPPAKKILLEIGLP
;
A
#
# COMPACT_ATOMS: atom_id res chain seq x y z
N ALA A 1 1.31 -6.83 -3.31
CA ALA A 1 1.96 -5.56 -3.66
C ALA A 1 3.46 -5.81 -3.81
N ILE A 2 4.15 -5.12 -4.73
CA ILE A 2 5.60 -5.22 -4.93
C ILE A 2 6.29 -4.01 -4.29
N GLN A 3 7.31 -4.24 -3.47
CA GLN A 3 8.09 -3.17 -2.87
C GLN A 3 8.86 -2.38 -3.94
N ASP A 4 8.99 -1.07 -3.74
CA ASP A 4 9.58 -0.10 -4.65
C ASP A 4 8.85 0.06 -6.00
N ILE A 5 7.70 -0.62 -6.16
CA ILE A 5 6.73 -0.41 -7.26
C ILE A 5 5.42 0.14 -6.70
N ASP A 6 4.80 -0.55 -5.74
CA ASP A 6 3.48 -0.17 -5.20
C ASP A 6 3.62 0.60 -3.87
N TYR A 7 4.70 0.32 -3.12
CA TYR A 7 4.99 0.95 -1.83
C TYR A 7 6.48 1.01 -1.56
N GLY A 8 6.95 2.05 -0.88
CA GLY A 8 8.36 2.21 -0.54
C GLY A 8 8.75 1.56 0.79
N ASN A 9 10.02 1.72 1.15
CA ASN A 9 10.53 1.29 2.45
C ASN A 9 9.78 1.99 3.60
N PRO A 10 9.39 1.27 4.67
CA PRO A 10 8.86 1.89 5.87
C PRO A 10 9.83 2.94 6.43
N ILE A 11 9.31 4.03 6.99
CA ILE A 11 10.14 5.09 7.60
C ILE A 11 11.00 4.52 8.74
N SER A 12 10.50 3.50 9.45
CA SER A 12 11.28 2.71 10.38
C SER A 12 10.90 1.24 10.32
N ASN A 13 11.91 0.38 10.29
CA ASN A 13 11.76 -1.08 10.42
C ASN A 13 11.85 -1.56 11.87
N ASN A 14 12.33 -0.70 12.78
CA ASN A 14 12.39 -0.98 14.21
C ASN A 14 11.41 -0.08 14.96
N ILE A 15 10.57 -0.68 15.79
CA ILE A 15 9.61 0.03 16.62
C ILE A 15 10.09 -0.08 18.07
N PHE A 16 10.29 1.07 18.70
CA PHE A 16 10.65 1.15 20.12
C PHE A 16 9.43 1.55 20.93
N PHE A 17 9.20 0.88 22.05
CA PHE A 17 8.18 1.26 23.02
C PHE A 17 8.90 1.66 24.31
N ALA A 18 8.71 2.90 24.76
CA ALA A 18 9.15 3.33 26.07
C ALA A 18 8.27 2.71 27.18
N ASP A 19 8.72 2.78 28.42
CA ASP A 19 7.96 2.27 29.57
C ASP A 19 6.55 2.86 29.61
N GLY A 20 5.54 1.97 29.53
CA GLY A 20 4.13 2.34 29.54
C GLY A 20 3.53 2.67 28.16
N GLU A 21 4.32 2.74 27.09
CA GLU A 21 3.80 2.89 25.74
C GLU A 21 3.20 1.57 25.24
N THR A 22 2.03 1.67 24.62
CA THR A 22 1.29 0.51 24.07
C THR A 22 0.94 0.69 22.60
N GLN A 23 1.28 1.83 22.01
CA GLN A 23 0.96 2.17 20.63
C GLN A 23 2.14 2.91 20.01
N GLN A 24 2.44 2.54 18.77
CA GLN A 24 3.40 3.22 17.92
C GLN A 24 2.86 3.28 16.50
N THR A 25 3.26 4.30 15.74
CA THR A 25 2.85 4.47 14.34
C THR A 25 4.05 4.18 13.43
N VAL A 26 3.82 3.38 12.40
CA VAL A 26 4.77 3.16 11.31
C VAL A 26 4.15 3.70 10.03
N SER A 27 4.90 4.55 9.33
CA SER A 27 4.50 5.08 8.03
C SER A 27 5.14 4.26 6.92
N ILE A 28 4.32 3.84 5.96
CA ILE A 28 4.75 3.17 4.73
C ILE A 28 4.33 4.08 3.57
N PRO A 29 5.28 4.65 2.80
CA PRO A 29 4.93 5.48 1.65
C PRO A 29 4.31 4.61 0.55
N ILE A 30 3.22 5.09 -0.04
CA ILE A 30 2.61 4.51 -1.24
C ILE A 30 3.28 5.13 -2.46
N ILE A 31 3.54 4.32 -3.48
CA ILE A 31 4.05 4.79 -4.77
C ILE A 31 2.86 4.78 -5.72
N ASP A 32 2.56 5.97 -6.26
CA ASP A 32 1.44 6.23 -7.14
C ASP A 32 1.95 6.31 -8.59
N ASP A 33 1.25 5.70 -9.55
CA ASP A 33 1.66 5.72 -10.95
C ASP A 33 0.51 6.00 -11.93
N SER A 34 0.52 5.41 -13.12
CA SER A 34 -0.53 5.65 -14.14
C SER A 34 -0.97 4.36 -14.84
N ILE A 35 -0.52 3.22 -14.34
CA ILE A 35 -0.80 1.89 -14.85
C ILE A 35 -1.99 1.37 -14.06
N ILE A 36 -3.00 0.87 -14.77
CA ILE A 36 -4.14 0.22 -14.12
C ILE A 36 -3.73 -1.17 -13.67
N GLU A 37 -3.78 -1.39 -12.37
CA GLU A 37 -3.22 -2.56 -11.73
C GLU A 37 -4.25 -3.33 -10.86
N GLY A 38 -5.29 -2.61 -10.43
CA GLY A 38 -6.25 -3.04 -9.43
C GLY A 38 -5.69 -3.00 -8.01
N ASN A 39 -6.55 -3.13 -7.00
CA ASN A 39 -6.13 -3.05 -5.59
C ASN A 39 -4.95 -3.99 -5.28
N ARG A 40 -4.01 -3.48 -4.49
CA ARG A 40 -2.82 -4.21 -4.04
C ARG A 40 -2.86 -4.43 -2.54
N THR A 41 -2.26 -5.53 -2.08
CA THR A 41 -2.21 -5.86 -0.64
C THR A 41 -0.78 -6.03 -0.16
N VAL A 42 -0.50 -5.48 1.03
CA VAL A 42 0.74 -5.67 1.81
C VAL A 42 0.39 -6.37 3.12
N ASN A 43 1.06 -7.48 3.41
CA ASN A 43 0.94 -8.16 4.71
C ASN A 43 2.00 -7.62 5.67
N LEU A 44 1.57 -7.16 6.83
CA LEU A 44 2.42 -6.62 7.89
C LEU A 44 2.47 -7.61 9.05
N SER A 45 3.64 -7.78 9.65
CA SER A 45 3.84 -8.63 10.83
C SER A 45 4.82 -7.99 11.80
N LEU A 46 4.51 -8.01 13.09
CA LEU A 46 5.48 -7.73 14.13
C LEU A 46 6.34 -8.98 14.36
N SER A 47 7.65 -8.79 14.52
CA SER A 47 8.61 -9.88 14.77
C SER A 47 9.80 -9.37 15.58
N ASN A 48 10.70 -10.28 15.98
CA ASN A 48 11.98 -9.96 16.62
C ASN A 48 11.86 -9.09 17.89
N VAL A 49 10.92 -9.44 18.79
CA VAL A 49 10.76 -8.76 20.08
C VAL A 49 12.03 -8.93 20.92
N THR A 50 12.43 -7.86 21.59
CA THR A 50 13.53 -7.87 22.56
C THR A 50 13.05 -7.34 23.91
N GLY A 51 13.79 -7.62 24.98
CA GLY A 51 13.40 -7.28 26.36
C GLY A 51 12.28 -8.17 26.89
N ASP A 52 11.53 -7.66 27.87
CA ASP A 52 10.44 -8.40 28.55
C ASP A 52 9.07 -8.20 27.86
N ALA A 53 9.05 -7.59 26.67
CA ALA A 53 7.84 -7.37 25.90
C ALA A 53 7.34 -8.67 25.24
N THR A 54 6.05 -8.70 24.92
CA THR A 54 5.44 -9.76 24.12
C THR A 54 4.61 -9.15 23.01
N ILE A 55 4.57 -9.79 21.83
CA ILE A 55 3.63 -9.41 20.77
C ILE A 55 2.24 -9.89 21.19
N GLY A 56 1.31 -8.94 21.31
CA GLY A 56 -0.11 -9.22 21.52
C GLY A 56 -0.81 -9.70 20.25
N GLN A 57 -2.11 -9.97 20.36
CA GLN A 57 -2.94 -10.27 19.20
C GLN A 57 -3.83 -9.07 18.81
N PRO A 58 -3.96 -8.77 17.50
CA PRO A 58 -3.33 -9.44 16.36
C PRO A 58 -1.84 -9.06 16.19
N ALA A 59 -1.01 -10.02 15.79
CA ALA A 59 0.41 -9.81 15.47
C ALA A 59 0.64 -9.35 14.02
N THR A 60 -0.41 -9.38 13.21
CA THR A 60 -0.39 -9.08 11.79
C THR A 60 -1.46 -8.06 11.43
N ALA A 61 -1.23 -7.33 10.34
CA ALA A 61 -2.18 -6.41 9.75
C ALA A 61 -2.12 -6.51 8.23
N ILE A 62 -3.21 -6.11 7.57
CA ILE A 62 -3.30 -6.06 6.12
C ILE A 62 -3.46 -4.61 5.73
N LEU A 63 -2.54 -4.10 4.91
CA LEU A 63 -2.68 -2.82 4.23
C LEU A 63 -3.19 -3.07 2.82
N GLU A 64 -4.35 -2.51 2.51
CA GLU A 64 -4.90 -2.47 1.15
C GLU A 64 -4.57 -1.10 0.52
N ILE A 65 -3.97 -1.14 -0.66
CA ILE A 65 -3.71 0.02 -1.51
C ILE A 65 -4.80 -0.01 -2.57
N LEU A 66 -5.60 1.06 -2.63
CA LEU A 66 -6.74 1.15 -3.54
C LEU A 66 -6.28 1.74 -4.87
N GLU A 67 -6.67 1.08 -5.96
CA GLU A 67 -6.51 1.57 -7.33
C GLU A 67 -7.40 2.80 -7.56
N ASP A 68 -6.85 3.86 -8.14
CA ASP A 68 -7.60 5.05 -8.51
C ASP A 68 -7.49 5.43 -10.00
N GLU A 69 -6.68 4.70 -10.77
CA GLU A 69 -6.50 4.93 -12.19
C GLU A 69 -7.68 4.40 -13.00
N VAL A 70 -7.95 5.13 -14.09
CA VAL A 70 -9.09 4.85 -14.98
C VAL A 70 -8.61 4.74 -16.42
N SER A 71 -9.22 3.84 -17.17
CA SER A 71 -8.93 3.71 -18.60
C SER A 71 -9.31 5.01 -19.32
N PRO A 72 -8.44 5.56 -20.19
CA PRO A 72 -8.81 6.71 -20.99
C PRO A 72 -10.09 6.41 -21.78
N PRO A 73 -10.99 7.38 -21.93
CA PRO A 73 -12.18 7.17 -22.75
C PRO A 73 -11.76 6.74 -24.15
N ALA A 74 -12.32 5.62 -24.63
CA ALA A 74 -12.06 5.14 -25.97
C ALA A 74 -12.37 6.27 -26.97
N LYS A 75 -11.35 6.70 -27.73
CA LYS A 75 -11.54 7.73 -28.75
C LYS A 75 -12.37 7.13 -29.88
N LYS A 76 -13.68 7.36 -29.87
CA LYS A 76 -14.58 6.97 -30.96
C LYS A 76 -14.24 7.83 -32.18
N ILE A 77 -13.49 7.28 -33.13
CA ILE A 77 -13.32 7.89 -34.45
C ILE A 77 -14.62 7.63 -35.23
N LEU A 78 -15.48 8.63 -35.31
CA LEU A 78 -16.59 8.63 -36.27
C LEU A 78 -15.99 8.90 -37.65
N LEU A 79 -15.81 7.86 -38.45
CA LEU A 79 -15.61 8.01 -39.89
C LEU A 79 -16.97 8.34 -40.49
N GLU A 80 -17.35 9.62 -40.48
CA GLU A 80 -18.50 10.05 -41.27
C GLU A 80 -18.11 10.02 -42.74
N ILE A 81 -18.48 8.94 -43.42
CA ILE A 81 -18.58 8.95 -44.87
C ILE A 81 -19.78 9.83 -45.22
N GLY A 82 -19.50 11.05 -45.70
CA GLY A 82 -20.51 11.88 -46.33
C GLY A 82 -21.15 11.07 -47.47
N LEU A 83 -22.43 10.74 -47.33
CA LEU A 83 -23.23 10.26 -48.46
C LEU A 83 -23.48 11.45 -49.41
N PRO A 84 -23.57 11.18 -50.73
CA PRO A 84 -23.40 12.17 -51.80
C PRO A 84 -24.42 13.32 -51.79
#